data_AF-A0A0I9N904-F1
#
_entry.id   AF-A0A0I9N904-F1
#
_cell.length_a   1.000
_cell.length_b   1.000
_cell.length_c   1.000
_cell.angle_alpha   90.00
_cell.angle_beta   90.00
_cell.angle_gamma   90.00
#
_symmetry.space_group_name_H-M   'P 1'
#
loop_
_entity.id
_entity.type
_entity.pdbx_description
1 polymer ?
#
loop_
_entity_poly.entity_id
_entity_poly.type
_entity_poly.pdbx_seq_one_letter_code
_entity_poly.pdbx_strand_id
1 'polypeptide(L)'
;LGHNWGATHDDLSVECSPPYSLGGSYIMNTFSVSGYDENNNRFSPCSRRLIGKVLSRKANICFEPEMNAFCGNGKVENDTNGFAEECDVGSLLSGITDQ
;
A
#
# COMPACT_ATOMS: atom_id res chain seq x y z
N LEU A 1 1.71 5.30 3.96
CA LEU A 1 0.61 5.31 2.96
C LEU A 1 -0.78 5.46 3.60
N GLY A 2 -1.07 4.81 4.73
CA GLY A 2 -2.41 4.86 5.35
C GLY A 2 -3.02 6.25 5.52
N HIS A 3 -2.23 7.25 5.95
CA HIS A 3 -2.68 8.65 6.03
C HIS A 3 -3.05 9.27 4.68
N ASN A 4 -2.37 8.93 3.57
CA ASN A 4 -2.74 9.41 2.23
C ASN A 4 -4.11 8.87 1.82
N TRP A 5 -4.48 7.69 2.31
CA TRP A 5 -5.81 7.12 2.16
C TRP A 5 -6.81 7.61 3.23
N GLY A 6 -6.42 8.57 4.07
CA GLY A 6 -7.28 9.25 5.03
C GLY A 6 -7.50 8.55 6.37
N ALA A 7 -6.80 7.44 6.67
CA ALA A 7 -6.79 6.92 8.02
C ALA A 7 -6.05 7.88 8.95
N THR A 8 -6.62 8.23 10.10
CA THR A 8 -5.90 8.84 11.21
C THR A 8 -5.23 7.75 12.06
N HIS A 9 -4.52 8.14 13.12
CA HIS A 9 -4.11 7.14 14.10
C HIS A 9 -5.33 6.45 14.72
N ASP A 10 -5.15 5.18 15.10
CA ASP A 10 -6.16 4.40 15.79
C ASP A 10 -6.47 5.01 17.16
N ASP A 11 -7.74 5.03 17.54
CA ASP A 11 -8.18 5.49 18.85
C ASP A 11 -7.95 4.42 19.93
N LEU A 12 -8.19 4.78 21.19
CA LEU A 12 -8.00 3.88 22.34
C LEU A 12 -9.14 2.86 22.50
N SER A 13 -10.04 2.73 21.53
CA SER A 13 -11.09 1.71 21.59
C SER A 13 -10.48 0.31 21.47
N VAL A 14 -11.07 -0.67 22.15
CA VAL A 14 -10.60 -2.07 22.08
C VAL A 14 -10.70 -2.64 20.66
N GLU A 15 -11.60 -2.11 19.84
CA GLU A 15 -11.75 -2.52 18.43
C GLU A 15 -10.53 -2.17 17.59
N CYS A 16 -9.89 -1.03 17.88
CA CYS A 16 -8.85 -0.44 17.02
C CYS A 16 -7.47 -0.35 17.67
N SER A 17 -7.43 -0.46 19.00
CA SER A 17 -6.23 -0.62 19.82
C SER A 17 -6.45 -1.78 20.80
N PRO A 18 -6.47 -3.03 20.31
CA PRO A 18 -6.68 -4.18 21.17
C PRO A 18 -5.50 -4.37 22.14
N PRO A 19 -5.71 -5.05 23.29
CA PRO A 19 -4.62 -5.46 24.16
C PRO A 19 -3.53 -6.24 23.41
N TYR A 20 -2.28 -6.11 23.85
CA TYR A 20 -1.12 -6.74 23.21
C TYR A 20 -1.30 -8.26 22.98
N SER A 21 -1.95 -8.97 23.91
CA SER A 21 -2.25 -10.40 23.83
C SER A 21 -3.15 -10.81 22.66
N LEU A 22 -3.81 -9.85 22.00
CA LEU A 22 -4.68 -10.07 20.84
C LEU A 22 -3.98 -9.68 19.52
N GLY A 23 -2.69 -9.94 19.43
CA GLY A 23 -1.91 -9.74 18.21
C GLY A 23 -1.22 -8.38 18.08
N GLY A 24 -1.04 -7.65 19.19
CA GLY A 24 -0.36 -6.35 19.19
C GLY A 24 -1.15 -5.23 18.50
N SER A 25 -0.50 -4.07 18.32
CA SER A 25 -1.11 -2.89 17.71
C SER A 25 -1.21 -2.99 16.18
N TYR A 26 -2.16 -2.28 15.58
CA TYR A 26 -2.31 -2.18 14.12
C TYR A 26 -1.34 -1.17 13.49
N ILE A 27 -1.26 -1.17 12.14
CA ILE A 27 -0.37 -0.28 11.35
C ILE A 27 -0.53 1.21 11.72
N MET A 28 -1.74 1.65 12.08
CA MET A 28 -2.03 3.06 12.34
C MET A 28 -1.99 3.40 13.84
N ASN A 29 -1.33 2.58 14.65
CA ASN A 29 -1.04 2.92 16.04
C ASN A 29 -0.32 4.27 16.15
N THR A 30 -0.61 5.06 17.18
CA THR A 30 0.01 6.37 17.40
C THR A 30 1.51 6.31 17.65
N PHE A 31 2.03 5.13 18.01
CA PHE A 31 3.42 4.87 18.34
C PHE A 31 4.01 3.78 17.46
N SER A 32 5.34 3.79 17.30
CA SER A 32 6.08 2.76 16.57
C SER A 32 5.73 1.35 17.08
N VAL A 33 5.55 0.43 16.15
CA VAL A 33 5.26 -0.99 16.42
C VAL A 33 6.51 -1.84 16.17
N SER A 34 6.55 -3.05 16.75
CA SER A 34 7.70 -3.95 16.66
C SER A 34 7.91 -4.51 15.24
N GLY A 35 6.84 -4.64 14.48
CA GLY A 35 6.80 -5.30 13.17
C GLY A 35 6.63 -6.82 13.24
N TYR A 36 6.63 -7.42 14.44
CA TYR A 36 6.57 -8.87 14.63
C TYR A 36 5.17 -9.40 14.97
N ASP A 37 4.30 -8.55 15.53
CA ASP A 37 2.98 -8.99 15.98
C ASP A 37 2.00 -9.10 14.81
N GLU A 38 1.00 -9.98 14.94
CA GLU A 38 0.04 -10.28 13.87
C GLU A 38 -0.65 -9.05 13.30
N ASN A 39 -1.00 -8.06 14.13
CA ASN A 39 -1.70 -6.86 13.69
C ASN A 39 -0.76 -5.81 13.07
N ASN A 40 0.56 -5.92 13.23
CA ASN A 40 1.52 -4.94 12.71
C ASN A 40 1.54 -4.89 11.17
N ASN A 41 0.98 -5.90 10.49
CA ASN A 41 0.79 -5.92 9.04
C ASN A 41 -0.67 -5.70 8.60
N ARG A 42 -1.56 -5.29 9.51
CA ARG A 42 -2.99 -5.07 9.23
C ARG A 42 -3.43 -3.65 9.57
N PHE A 43 -4.42 -3.17 8.84
CA PHE A 43 -5.19 -2.00 9.25
C PHE A 43 -6.28 -2.42 10.23
N SER A 44 -6.47 -1.62 11.29
CA SER A 44 -7.57 -1.80 12.24
C SER A 44 -8.94 -1.63 11.55
N PRO A 45 -10.04 -2.08 12.19
CA PRO A 45 -11.40 -1.77 11.72
C PRO A 45 -11.66 -0.26 11.55
N CYS A 46 -11.13 0.60 12.43
CA CYS A 46 -11.27 2.06 12.34
C CYS A 46 -10.56 2.61 11.12
N SER A 47 -9.31 2.21 10.93
CA SER A 47 -8.50 2.61 9.79
C SER A 47 -9.15 2.20 8.47
N ARG A 48 -9.65 0.96 8.37
CA ARG A 48 -10.36 0.46 7.18
C ARG A 48 -11.63 1.27 6.86
N ARG A 49 -12.40 1.66 7.89
CA ARG A 49 -13.60 2.51 7.71
C ARG A 49 -13.25 3.88 7.13
N LEU A 50 -12.17 4.51 7.62
CA LEU A 50 -11.73 5.82 7.11
C LEU A 50 -11.17 5.72 5.68
N ILE A 51 -10.34 4.71 5.42
CA ILE A 51 -9.81 4.42 4.08
C ILE A 51 -10.96 4.21 3.09
N GLY A 52 -11.94 3.39 3.45
CA GLY A 52 -13.12 3.14 2.61
C GLY A 52 -13.89 4.40 2.25
N LYS A 53 -14.05 5.35 3.20
CA LYS A 53 -14.70 6.65 2.92
C LYS A 53 -13.94 7.45 1.87
N VAL A 54 -12.61 7.52 1.96
CA VAL A 54 -11.79 8.26 0.98
C VAL A 54 -11.84 7.58 -0.37
N LEU A 55 -11.62 6.26 -0.43
CA LEU A 55 -11.65 5.51 -1.68
C LEU A 55 -13.01 5.64 -2.38
N SER A 56 -14.13 5.58 -1.65
CA SER A 56 -15.48 5.75 -2.21
C SER A 56 -15.73 7.11 -2.87
N ARG A 57 -14.92 8.12 -2.58
CA ARG A 57 -15.08 9.49 -3.08
C ARG A 57 -13.98 9.91 -4.06
N LYS A 58 -12.80 9.30 -3.97
CA LYS A 58 -11.60 9.77 -4.68
C LYS A 58 -10.97 8.73 -5.60
N ALA A 59 -11.26 7.44 -5.44
CA ALA A 59 -10.62 6.41 -6.25
C ALA A 59 -10.90 6.65 -7.75
N ASN A 60 -12.15 6.94 -8.12
CA ASN A 60 -12.55 7.20 -9.50
C ASN A 60 -11.97 8.49 -10.12
N ILE A 61 -11.22 9.30 -9.36
CA ILE A 61 -10.60 10.53 -9.87
C ILE A 61 -9.24 10.22 -10.53
N CYS A 62 -8.48 9.26 -10.00
CA CYS A 62 -7.11 9.01 -10.48
C CYS A 62 -6.63 7.56 -10.33
N PHE A 63 -7.47 6.62 -9.89
CA PHE A 63 -7.12 5.21 -9.98
C PHE A 63 -7.34 4.76 -11.42
N GLU A 64 -6.32 4.12 -11.96
CA GLU A 64 -6.37 3.45 -13.24
C GLU A 64 -6.69 1.96 -13.03
N PRO A 65 -7.16 1.24 -14.06
CA PRO A 65 -7.26 -0.21 -14.03
C PRO A 65 -5.95 -0.85 -13.59
N GLU A 66 -6.04 -1.95 -12.84
CA GLU A 66 -4.86 -2.71 -12.42
C GLU A 66 -4.07 -3.17 -13.63
N MET A 67 -2.79 -2.79 -13.68
CA MET A 67 -1.83 -3.23 -14.67
C MET A 67 -0.95 -4.31 -14.05
N ASN A 68 -0.86 -5.47 -14.69
CA ASN A 68 -0.10 -6.61 -14.15
C ASN A 68 1.40 -6.55 -14.50
N ALA A 69 1.77 -5.74 -15.49
CA ALA A 69 3.15 -5.46 -15.85
C ALA A 69 3.29 -4.01 -16.33
N PHE A 70 4.37 -3.35 -15.95
CA PHE A 70 4.74 -2.01 -16.39
C PHE A 70 6.22 -1.96 -16.77
N CYS A 71 6.52 -2.10 -18.06
CA CYS A 71 7.88 -1.96 -18.54
C CYS A 71 8.38 -0.52 -18.39
N GLY A 72 9.51 -0.36 -17.70
CA GLY A 72 10.19 0.91 -17.48
C GLY A 72 10.13 1.39 -16.04
N ASN A 73 9.57 0.61 -15.10
CA ASN A 73 9.62 0.89 -13.66
C ASN A 73 10.82 0.25 -12.94
N GLY A 74 11.63 -0.53 -13.66
CA GLY A 74 12.81 -1.23 -13.15
C GLY A 74 12.50 -2.54 -12.43
N LYS A 75 11.34 -3.15 -12.66
CA LYS A 75 10.95 -4.45 -12.10
C LYS A 75 10.50 -5.37 -13.22
N VAL A 76 11.06 -6.57 -13.22
CA VAL A 76 10.59 -7.64 -14.11
C VAL A 76 9.23 -8.12 -13.62
N GLU A 77 8.20 -7.91 -14.45
CA GLU A 77 6.81 -8.25 -14.14
C GLU A 77 6.22 -9.25 -15.15
N ASN A 78 5.22 -10.02 -14.71
CA ASN A 78 4.50 -11.00 -15.55
C ASN A 78 3.17 -10.40 -16.00
N ASP A 79 2.93 -10.31 -17.30
CA ASP A 79 1.63 -9.96 -17.85
C ASP A 79 0.63 -11.12 -17.70
N THR A 80 -0.63 -10.75 -17.53
CA THR A 80 -1.81 -11.61 -17.53
C THR A 80 -1.99 -12.51 -18.74
N ASN A 81 -1.40 -12.18 -19.89
CA ASN A 81 -1.47 -13.02 -21.09
C ASN A 81 -0.41 -14.13 -21.13
N GLY A 82 0.34 -14.34 -20.03
CA GLY A 82 1.40 -15.34 -19.94
C GLY A 82 2.73 -14.89 -20.56
N PHE A 83 2.85 -13.60 -20.89
CA PHE A 83 4.11 -12.98 -21.29
C PHE A 83 4.80 -12.44 -20.05
N ALA A 84 6.09 -12.73 -19.87
CA ALA A 84 6.90 -12.17 -18.79
C ALA A 84 7.93 -11.23 -19.40
N GLU A 85 8.18 -10.10 -18.76
CA GLU A 85 9.32 -9.27 -19.11
C GLU A 85 10.61 -10.08 -18.87
N GLU A 86 11.55 -10.04 -19.81
CA GLU A 86 12.85 -10.68 -19.62
C GLU A 86 13.79 -9.79 -18.79
N CYS A 87 13.59 -8.47 -18.87
CA CYS A 87 14.32 -7.46 -18.15
C CYS A 87 13.49 -6.17 -18.04
N ASP A 88 13.79 -5.34 -17.04
CA ASP A 88 13.33 -3.96 -16.98
C ASP A 88 14.45 -3.10 -16.37
N VAL A 89 15.10 -2.29 -17.22
CA VAL A 89 16.21 -1.39 -16.82
C VAL A 89 15.72 0.01 -16.46
N GLY A 90 14.40 0.23 -16.49
CA GLY A 90 13.79 1.55 -16.36
C GLY A 90 13.72 2.29 -17.70
N SER A 91 13.06 3.45 -17.67
CA SER A 91 12.98 4.33 -18.83
C SER A 91 14.34 4.95 -19.19
N LEU A 92 14.60 5.15 -20.48
CA LEU A 92 15.73 5.95 -20.94
C LEU A 92 15.57 7.38 -20.38
N LEU A 93 16.51 7.81 -19.55
CA LEU A 93 16.62 9.23 -19.18
C LEU A 93 16.89 9.98 -20.49
N SER A 94 15.94 10.80 -20.95
CA SER A 94 16.10 11.60 -22.17
C SER A 94 17.34 12.48 -22.03
N GLY A 95 18.46 12.08 -22.64
CA GLY A 95 19.71 12.83 -22.57
C GLY A 95 21.00 12.08 -22.87
N ILE A 96 21.01 10.75 -22.91
CA ILE A 96 22.21 10.00 -23.31
C ILE A 96 21.94 9.36 -24.67
N THR A 97 22.23 10.11 -25.73
CA THR A 97 22.66 9.49 -26.98
C THR A 97 24.06 8.96 -26.72
N ASP A 98 24.20 7.64 -26.59
CA ASP A 98 25.51 7.00 -26.73
C ASP A 98 26.02 7.33 -28.14
N GLN A 99 27.06 8.16 -28.21
CA GLN A 99 27.93 8.33 -29.38
C GLN A 99 29.00 7.24 -29.38
#